data_AF-A0A8T4H6F6-F1
#
_entry.id   AF-A0A8T4H6F6-F1
#
_cell.length_a   1.000
_cell.length_b   1.000
_cell.length_c   1.000
_cell.angle_alpha   90.00
_cell.angle_beta   90.00
_cell.angle_gamma   90.00
#
_symmetry.space_group_name_H-M   'P 1'
#
loop_
_entity.id
_entity.type
_entity.pdbx_description
1 polymer ?
#
loop_
_entity_poly.entity_id
_entity_poly.type
_entity_poly.pdbx_seq_one_letter_code
_entity_poly.pdbx_strand_id
1 'polypeptide(L)' 'MLTSEKEYLTEIQSFNTISKTIQLHYKTILNYLDNRSTNATAESFNAKIKSFRAKLRGVRNIDFFLFRLAKLYA' A
#
# COMPACT_ATOMS: atom_id res chain seq x y z
N MET A 1 28.31 -26.27 1.56
CA MET A 1 27.76 -26.97 0.37
C MET A 1 26.26 -27.20 0.48
N LEU A 2 25.75 -27.80 1.58
CA LEU A 2 24.30 -27.97 1.80
C LEU A 2 23.52 -26.68 2.09
N THR A 3 24.19 -25.63 2.59
CA THR A 3 23.57 -24.34 2.91
C THR A 3 23.26 -23.50 1.68
N SER A 4 24.18 -23.44 0.71
CA SER A 4 24.00 -22.71 -0.55
C SER A 4 22.91 -23.30 -1.44
N GLU A 5 22.69 -24.62 -1.39
CA GLU A 5 21.64 -25.29 -2.15
C GLU A 5 20.26 -25.04 -1.55
N LYS A 6 20.14 -25.06 -0.21
CA LYS A 6 18.90 -24.66 0.48
C LYS A 6 18.52 -23.21 0.20
N GLU A 7 19.51 -22.31 0.20
CA GLU A 7 19.31 -20.88 -0.06
C GLU A 7 18.78 -20.64 -1.50
N TYR A 8 19.38 -21.29 -2.49
CA TYR A 8 18.91 -21.27 -3.87
C TYR A 8 17.48 -21.81 -4.04
N LEU A 9 17.15 -22.92 -3.37
CA LEU A 9 15.79 -23.48 -3.40
C LEU A 9 14.77 -22.56 -2.73
N THR A 10 15.14 -21.85 -1.67
CA THR A 10 14.26 -20.85 -1.03
C THR A 10 14.03 -19.63 -1.92
N GLU A 11 15.01 -19.19 -2.69
CA GLU A 11 14.82 -18.14 -3.69
C GLU A 11 13.85 -18.57 -4.80
N ILE A 12 13.96 -19.80 -5.30
CA ILE A 12 13.01 -20.31 -6.29
C ILE A 12 11.59 -20.38 -5.73
N GLN A 13 11.44 -20.75 -4.45
CA GLN A 13 10.13 -20.80 -3.80
C GLN A 13 9.51 -19.42 -3.59
N SER A 14 10.31 -18.40 -3.24
CA SER A 14 9.82 -17.03 -3.10
C SER A 14 9.36 -16.47 -4.46
N PHE A 15 10.11 -16.73 -5.54
CA PHE A 15 9.69 -16.39 -6.90
C PHE A 15 8.39 -17.09 -7.32
N ASN A 16 8.24 -18.37 -7.00
CA ASN A 16 6.99 -19.11 -7.27
C ASN A 16 5.79 -18.50 -6.53
N THR A 17 6.01 -18.02 -5.31
CA THR A 17 4.95 -17.37 -4.51
C THR A 17 4.54 -16.03 -5.14
N ILE A 18 5.52 -15.24 -5.58
CA ILE A 18 5.26 -13.98 -6.29
C ILE A 18 4.53 -14.26 -7.61
N SER A 19 4.98 -15.24 -8.39
CA SER A 19 4.35 -15.63 -9.66
C SER A 19 2.88 -16.02 -9.47
N LYS A 20 2.57 -16.85 -8.46
CA LYS A 20 1.19 -17.20 -8.10
C LYS A 20 0.36 -15.98 -7.72
N THR A 21 0.93 -15.05 -6.97
CA THR A 21 0.25 -13.80 -6.56
C THR A 21 -0.07 -12.92 -7.77
N ILE A 22 0.88 -12.77 -8.69
CA ILE A 22 0.69 -12.03 -9.93
C ILE A 22 -0.41 -12.67 -10.78
N GLN A 23 -0.40 -14.00 -10.93
CA GLN A 23 -1.43 -14.72 -11.68
C GLN A 23 -2.82 -14.54 -11.03
N LEU A 24 -2.92 -14.64 -9.71
CA LEU A 24 -4.17 -14.48 -8.97
C LEU A 24 -4.77 -13.08 -9.16
N HIS A 25 -3.94 -12.04 -9.20
CA HIS A 25 -4.38 -10.64 -9.30
C HIS A 25 -4.20 -10.03 -10.69
N TYR A 26 -3.94 -10.86 -11.71
CA TYR A 26 -3.61 -10.41 -13.07
C TYR A 26 -4.63 -9.42 -13.65
N LYS A 27 -5.93 -9.68 -13.47
CA LYS A 27 -7.01 -8.79 -13.96
C LYS A 27 -6.94 -7.40 -13.32
N THR A 28 -6.63 -7.31 -12.03
CA THR A 28 -6.49 -6.03 -11.31
C THR A 28 -5.26 -5.27 -11.79
N ILE A 29 -4.15 -6.00 -12.02
CA ILE A 29 -2.90 -5.42 -12.56
C ILE A 29 -3.13 -4.89 -13.98
N LEU A 30 -3.84 -5.64 -14.82
CA LEU A 30 -4.14 -5.24 -16.19
C LEU A 30 -5.07 -4.02 -16.23
N ASN A 31 -6.12 -4.03 -15.39
CA ASN A 31 -7.00 -2.86 -15.23
C ASN A 31 -6.27 -1.60 -14.77
N TYR A 32 -5.21 -1.73 -13.95
CA TYR A 32 -4.36 -0.61 -13.54
C TYR A 32 -3.61 0.01 -14.73
N LEU A 33 -3.10 -0.83 -15.63
CA LEU A 33 -2.35 -0.37 -16.81
C LEU A 33 -3.27 0.28 -17.86
N ASP A 34 -4.45 -0.29 -18.09
CA ASP A 34 -5.40 0.20 -19.09
C ASP A 34 -6.10 1.49 -18.62
N ASN A 35 -6.66 1.49 -17.41
CA ASN A 35 -7.45 2.62 -16.93
C ASN A 35 -6.60 3.70 -16.23
N ARG A 36 -5.31 3.41 -15.98
CA ARG A 36 -4.41 4.22 -15.11
C ARG A 36 -5.03 4.59 -13.77
N SER A 37 -6.04 3.83 -13.34
CA SER A 37 -6.75 4.06 -12.08
C SER A 37 -5.85 3.52 -10.98
N THR A 38 -4.99 4.41 -10.50
CA THR A 38 -4.04 4.12 -9.43
C THR A 38 -4.59 4.57 -8.09
N ASN A 39 -4.42 3.70 -7.10
CA ASN A 39 -4.70 4.06 -5.71
C ASN A 39 -3.68 5.07 -5.14
N ALA A 40 -2.64 5.45 -5.91
CA ALA A 40 -1.57 6.33 -5.45
C ALA A 40 -2.10 7.67 -4.88
N THR A 41 -3.12 8.28 -5.48
CA THR A 41 -3.72 9.51 -4.96
C THR A 41 -4.36 9.27 -3.59
N ALA A 42 -5.12 8.19 -3.43
CA ALA A 42 -5.73 7.83 -2.15
C ALA A 42 -4.69 7.38 -1.11
N GLU A 43 -3.62 6.68 -1.51
CA GLU A 43 -2.49 6.32 -0.64
C GLU A 43 -1.74 7.56 -0.14
N SER A 44 -1.47 8.51 -1.03
CA SER A 44 -0.83 9.79 -0.67
C SER A 44 -1.72 10.61 0.28
N PHE A 45 -3.04 10.59 0.06
CA PHE A 45 -4.00 11.23 0.95
C PHE A 45 -4.05 10.55 2.32
N ASN A 46 -4.06 9.22 2.37
CA ASN A 46 -3.96 8.44 3.61
C ASN A 46 -2.64 8.72 4.35
N ALA A 47 -1.53 8.91 3.64
CA ALA A 47 -0.26 9.30 4.25
C ALA A 47 -0.33 10.71 4.87
N LYS A 48 -0.94 11.69 4.18
CA LYS A 48 -1.19 13.04 4.72
C LYS A 48 -2.05 12.98 5.99
N ILE A 49 -3.16 12.24 5.98
CA ILE A 49 -4.02 12.04 7.16
C ILE A 49 -3.24 11.43 8.32
N LYS A 50 -2.44 10.38 8.07
CA LYS A 50 -1.61 9.73 9.10
C LYS A 50 -0.60 10.71 9.71
N SER A 51 0.09 11.49 8.89
CA SER A 51 1.04 12.53 9.35
C SER A 51 0.33 13.60 10.18
N PHE A 52 -0.82 14.08 9.72
CA PHE A 52 -1.61 15.07 10.43
C PHE A 52 -2.07 14.55 11.81
N ARG A 53 -2.60 13.32 11.86
CA ARG A 53 -2.99 12.66 13.11
C ARG A 53 -1.83 12.50 14.09
N ALA A 54 -0.64 12.16 13.59
CA ALA A 54 0.55 12.01 14.42
C ALA A 54 0.95 13.35 15.08
N LYS A 55 0.87 14.47 14.34
CA LYS A 55 1.14 15.81 14.88
C LYS A 55 0.16 16.21 15.99
N LEU A 56 -1.09 15.75 15.93
CA LEU A 56 -2.12 16.02 16.93
C LEU A 56 -2.10 15.05 18.12
N ARG A 57 -1.19 14.06 18.13
CA ARG A 57 -1.11 12.99 19.13
C ARG A 57 -2.42 12.21 19.29
N GLY A 58 -3.11 11.99 18.18
CA GLY A 58 -4.40 11.28 18.13
C GLY A 58 -5.57 12.18 17.78
N VAL A 59 -6.77 11.61 17.87
CA VAL A 59 -8.04 12.29 17.56
C VAL A 59 -8.97 12.10 18.75
N ARG A 60 -9.36 13.21 19.40
CA ARG A 60 -10.30 13.21 20.53
C ARG A 60 -11.72 13.58 20.11
N ASN A 61 -11.84 14.46 19.11
CA ASN A 61 -13.11 14.89 18.52
C ASN A 61 -13.00 14.73 17.01
N ILE A 62 -13.85 13.87 16.44
CA ILE A 62 -13.82 13.48 15.02
C ILE A 62 -14.31 14.64 14.15
N ASP A 63 -15.39 15.32 14.54
CA ASP A 63 -15.96 16.42 13.78
C ASP A 63 -14.96 17.58 13.64
N PHE A 64 -14.29 17.93 14.75
CA PHE A 64 -13.24 18.95 14.73
C PHE A 64 -12.02 18.51 13.92
N PHE A 65 -11.66 17.23 13.96
CA PHE A 65 -10.56 16.70 13.15
C PHE A 65 -10.86 16.77 11.65
N LEU A 66 -12.07 16.36 11.23
CA LEU A 66 -12.52 16.44 9.85
C LEU A 66 -12.62 17.89 9.37
N PHE A 67 -13.13 18.80 10.21
CA PHE A 67 -13.13 20.23 9.92
C PHE A 67 -11.72 20.78 9.63
N ARG A 68 -10.72 20.43 10.46
CA ARG A 68 -9.33 20.86 10.22
C ARG A 68 -8.70 20.18 9.01
N LEU A 69 -9.03 18.91 8.76
CA LEU A 69 -8.55 18.18 7.59
C LEU A 69 -9.03 18.87 6.31
N ALA A 70 -10.32 19.20 6.25
CA ALA A 70 -10.92 19.92 5.14
C ALA A 70 -10.28 21.32 4.98
N LYS A 71 -10.07 22.07 6.06
CA LYS A 71 -9.47 23.41 5.95
C LYS A 71 -8.00 23.44 5.51
N LEU A 72 -7.23 22.38 5.73
CA LEU A 72 -5.80 22.32 5.40
C LEU A 72 -5.50 21.63 4.07
N TYR A 73 -6.41 20.77 3.61
CA TYR A 73 -6.19 19.92 2.44
C TYR A 73 -7.29 20.02 1.38
N ALA A 74 -8.29 20.90 1.55
CA ALA A 74 -9.21 21.34 0.49
C ALA A 74 -8.67 22.55 -0.26
#